data_AF-A0A4Q9HAT8-F1
#
_entry.id   AF-A0A4Q9HAT8-F1
#
_cell.length_a   1.000
_cell.length_b   1.000
_cell.length_c   1.000
_cell.angle_alpha   90.00
_cell.angle_beta   90.00
_cell.angle_gamma   90.00
#
_symmetry.space_group_name_H-M   'P 1'
#
loop_
_entity.id
_entity.type
_entity.pdbx_description
1 polymer ?
#
loop_
_entity_poly.entity_id
_entity_poly.type
_entity_poly.pdbx_seq_one_letter_code
_entity_poly.pdbx_strand_id
1 'polypeptide(L)'
;MGDFIQDSFEIVYKYRFIFLNVIELSNRINIFKSGYKELRLKREYQFKDICNKLTDAGYFKIRIPDHELSILLSQIFIISDFYLSYNQIGKGLEKDAALAEYSPLIIALFKPYL
;
A
#
# COMPACT_ATOMS: atom_id res chain seq x y z
N MET A 1 0.19 -14.80 1.57
CA MET A 1 -0.19 -13.52 0.93
C MET A 1 -1.44 -12.92 1.59
N GLY A 2 -2.52 -13.68 1.78
CA GLY A 2 -3.74 -13.21 2.45
C GLY A 2 -3.51 -12.63 3.86
N ASP A 3 -2.85 -13.40 4.73
CA ASP A 3 -2.58 -12.99 6.12
C ASP A 3 -1.73 -11.71 6.19
N PHE A 4 -0.68 -11.61 5.35
CA PHE A 4 0.16 -10.40 5.27
C PHE A 4 -0.63 -9.15 4.85
N ILE A 5 -1.55 -9.31 3.89
CA ILE A 5 -2.41 -8.20 3.45
C ILE A 5 -3.32 -7.79 4.61
N GLN A 6 -3.96 -8.76 5.27
CA GLN A 6 -4.81 -8.49 6.42
C GLN A 6 -4.06 -7.76 7.53
N ASP A 7 -2.89 -8.25 7.95
CA ASP A 7 -2.04 -7.62 8.97
C ASP A 7 -1.64 -6.18 8.58
N SER A 8 -1.34 -5.96 7.30
CA SER A 8 -1.00 -4.63 6.78
C SER A 8 -2.20 -3.67 6.91
N PHE A 9 -3.40 -4.12 6.57
CA PHE A 9 -4.62 -3.33 6.77
C PHE A 9 -4.91 -3.08 8.25
N GLU A 10 -4.62 -4.04 9.14
CA GLU A 10 -4.79 -3.83 10.58
C GLU A 10 -3.89 -2.72 11.12
N ILE A 11 -2.64 -2.68 10.66
CA ILE A 11 -1.70 -1.60 10.99
C ILE A 11 -2.23 -0.26 10.48
N VAL A 12 -2.64 -0.19 9.21
CA VAL A 12 -3.18 1.05 8.63
C VAL A 12 -4.42 1.52 9.38
N TYR A 13 -5.33 0.62 9.72
CA TYR A 13 -6.54 0.94 10.49
C TYR A 13 -6.23 1.36 11.94
N LYS A 14 -5.26 0.71 12.59
CA LYS A 14 -4.79 1.08 13.94
C LYS A 14 -4.27 2.52 13.97
N TYR A 15 -3.53 2.93 12.95
CA TYR A 15 -2.99 4.28 12.81
C TYR A 15 -3.82 5.18 11.88
N ARG A 16 -5.12 4.87 11.69
CA ARG A 16 -5.99 5.55 10.71
C ARG A 16 -6.01 7.07 10.82
N PHE A 17 -5.84 7.64 12.02
CA PHE A 17 -5.73 9.09 12.21
C PHE A 17 -4.64 9.71 11.31
N ILE A 18 -3.50 9.04 11.15
CA ILE A 18 -2.40 9.50 10.30
C ILE A 18 -2.82 9.49 8.84
N PHE A 19 -3.39 8.38 8.37
CA PHE A 19 -3.76 8.19 6.96
C PHE A 19 -4.91 9.09 6.53
N LEU A 20 -5.91 9.29 7.41
CA LEU A 20 -7.03 10.21 7.16
C LEU A 20 -6.59 11.68 7.08
N ASN A 21 -5.50 12.04 7.77
CA ASN A 21 -5.04 13.43 7.87
C ASN A 21 -3.65 13.65 7.24
N VAL A 22 -3.18 12.74 6.39
CA VAL A 22 -1.78 12.74 5.90
C VAL A 22 -1.41 14.04 5.19
N ILE A 23 -2.34 14.65 4.45
CA ILE A 23 -2.15 15.93 3.75
C ILE A 23 -2.01 17.08 4.75
N GLU A 24 -2.93 17.16 5.72
CA GLU A 24 -2.92 18.20 6.74
C GLU A 24 -1.67 18.13 7.60
N LEU A 25 -1.32 16.93 8.08
CA LEU A 25 -0.12 16.67 8.86
C LEU A 25 1.14 17.06 8.08
N SER A 26 1.20 16.73 6.78
CA SER A 26 2.32 17.08 5.91
C SER A 26 2.46 18.59 5.68
N ASN A 27 1.34 19.33 5.67
CA ASN A 27 1.37 20.78 5.49
C ASN A 27 1.74 21.52 6.77
N ARG A 28 1.41 20.98 7.94
CA ARG A 28 1.62 21.62 9.25
C ARG A 28 2.93 21.25 9.90
N ILE A 29 3.43 20.04 9.69
CA ILE A 29 4.57 19.47 10.43
C ILE A 29 5.67 19.07 9.44
N ASN A 30 6.69 19.92 9.28
CA ASN A 30 7.76 19.69 8.31
C ASN A 30 8.48 18.36 8.51
N ILE A 31 8.75 17.97 9.77
CA ILE A 31 9.41 16.68 10.08
C ILE A 31 8.54 15.48 9.70
N PHE A 32 7.21 15.61 9.75
CA PHE A 32 6.28 14.59 9.28
C PHE A 32 6.37 14.45 7.77
N LYS A 33 6.38 15.56 7.02
CA LYS A 33 6.50 15.55 5.55
C LYS A 33 7.82 14.93 5.09
N SER A 34 8.94 15.26 5.72
CA SER A 34 10.23 14.65 5.38
C SER A 34 10.26 13.17 5.75
N GLY A 35 9.78 12.81 6.95
CA GLY A 35 9.70 11.42 7.40
C GLY A 35 8.80 10.55 6.51
N TYR A 36 7.67 11.08 6.05
CA TYR A 36 6.78 10.38 5.12
C TYR A 36 7.44 10.13 3.77
N LYS A 37 8.18 11.11 3.24
CA LYS A 37 8.95 10.96 1.99
C LYS A 37 10.05 9.90 2.13
N GLU A 38 10.79 9.93 3.22
CA GLU A 38 11.83 8.94 3.50
C GLU A 38 11.24 7.54 3.65
N LEU A 39 10.14 7.41 4.40
CA LEU A 39 9.42 6.15 4.55
C LEU A 39 8.92 5.62 3.20
N ARG A 40 8.40 6.49 2.31
CA ARG A 40 7.99 6.09 0.96
C ARG A 40 9.16 5.52 0.16
N LEU A 41 10.32 6.20 0.15
CA LEU A 41 11.51 5.72 -0.55
C LEU A 41 12.02 4.39 0.01
N LYS A 42 12.05 4.26 1.34
CA LYS A 42 12.42 3.02 2.01
C LYS A 42 11.47 1.87 1.66
N ARG A 43 10.15 2.11 1.74
CA ARG A 43 9.14 1.11 1.36
C ARG A 43 9.30 0.71 -0.10
N GLU A 44 9.57 1.64 -1.00
CA GLU A 44 9.79 1.34 -2.42
C GLU A 44 10.97 0.38 -2.60
N TYR A 45 12.12 0.66 -1.98
CA TYR A 45 13.28 -0.24 -2.04
C TYR A 45 12.97 -1.63 -1.46
N GLN A 46 12.33 -1.68 -0.30
CA GLN A 46 11.97 -2.93 0.37
C GLN A 46 10.99 -3.76 -0.48
N PHE A 47 9.98 -3.13 -1.06
CA PHE A 47 9.02 -3.80 -1.92
C PHE A 47 9.65 -4.29 -3.23
N LYS A 48 10.59 -3.52 -3.81
CA LYS A 48 11.37 -3.98 -4.98
C LYS A 48 12.13 -5.26 -4.66
N ASP A 49 12.83 -5.28 -3.52
CA ASP A 49 13.56 -6.47 -3.04
C ASP A 49 12.61 -7.66 -2.78
N ILE A 50 11.44 -7.43 -2.18
CA ILE A 50 10.43 -8.48 -1.98
C ILE A 50 9.96 -9.05 -3.33
N CYS A 51 9.64 -8.20 -4.31
CA CYS A 51 9.19 -8.65 -5.63
C CYS A 51 10.27 -9.44 -6.39
N ASN A 52 11.54 -9.02 -6.27
CA ASN A 52 12.67 -9.77 -6.82
C ASN A 52 12.78 -11.16 -6.16
N LYS A 53 12.72 -11.23 -4.83
CA LYS A 53 12.75 -12.50 -4.09
C LYS A 53 11.57 -13.41 -4.44
N LEU A 54 10.37 -12.86 -4.64
CA LEU A 54 9.20 -13.61 -5.09
C LEU A 54 9.37 -14.16 -6.52
N THR A 55 10.02 -13.39 -7.40
CA THR A 55 10.38 -13.84 -8.75
C THR A 55 11.39 -14.98 -8.70
N ASP A 56 12.46 -14.82 -7.93
CA ASP A 56 13.53 -15.83 -7.79
C ASP A 56 13.01 -17.14 -7.15
N ALA A 57 12.02 -17.03 -6.27
CA ALA A 57 11.34 -18.18 -5.66
C ALA A 57 10.25 -18.81 -6.54
N GLY A 58 10.00 -18.28 -7.74
CA GLY A 58 9.03 -18.82 -8.71
C GLY A 58 7.56 -18.48 -8.41
N TYR A 59 7.27 -17.54 -7.50
CA TYR A 59 5.91 -17.08 -7.25
C TYR A 59 5.41 -16.13 -8.35
N PHE A 60 6.30 -15.31 -8.92
CA PHE A 60 5.98 -14.53 -10.12
C PHE A 60 6.45 -15.30 -11.35
N LYS A 61 5.53 -15.56 -12.29
CA LYS A 61 5.81 -16.30 -13.54
C LYS A 61 6.74 -15.54 -14.48
N ILE A 62 6.77 -14.22 -14.36
CA ILE A 62 7.59 -13.34 -15.19
C ILE A 62 8.39 -12.40 -14.30
N ARG A 63 9.62 -12.10 -14.73
CA ARG A 63 10.40 -11.02 -14.13
C ARG A 63 9.80 -9.69 -14.54
N ILE A 64 9.39 -8.89 -13.55
CA ILE A 64 8.80 -7.58 -13.77
C ILE A 64 9.92 -6.59 -14.12
N PRO A 65 9.87 -5.88 -15.26
CA PRO A 65 10.84 -4.83 -15.57
C PRO A 65 10.83 -3.73 -14.51
N ASP A 66 11.99 -3.14 -14.19
CA ASP A 66 12.13 -2.16 -13.10
C ASP A 66 11.15 -0.96 -13.19
N HIS A 67 10.88 -0.50 -14.41
CA HIS A 67 9.91 0.57 -14.66
C HIS A 67 8.48 0.12 -14.32
N GLU A 68 8.06 -1.05 -14.77
CA GLU A 68 6.73 -1.61 -14.47
C GLU A 68 6.57 -1.90 -12.98
N LEU A 69 7.62 -2.43 -12.35
CA LEU A 69 7.64 -2.67 -10.91
C LEU A 69 7.47 -1.34 -10.15
N SER A 70 8.14 -0.27 -10.58
CA SER A 70 7.99 1.06 -9.96
C SER A 70 6.56 1.62 -10.10
N ILE A 71 5.89 1.35 -11.22
CA ILE A 71 4.47 1.71 -11.42
C ILE A 71 3.58 0.89 -10.49
N LEU A 72 3.76 -0.44 -10.45
CA LEU A 72 3.00 -1.35 -9.59
C LEU A 72 3.09 -0.93 -8.12
N LEU A 73 4.30 -0.64 -7.64
CA LEU A 73 4.51 -0.20 -6.25
C LEU A 73 3.88 1.15 -5.97
N SER A 74 3.91 2.08 -6.94
CA SER A 74 3.21 3.36 -6.80
C SER A 74 1.70 3.17 -6.67
N GLN A 75 1.11 2.27 -7.46
CA GLN A 75 -0.32 1.92 -7.36
C GLN A 75 -0.65 1.30 -6.00
N ILE A 76 0.16 0.35 -5.53
CA ILE A 76 -0.01 -0.28 -4.21
C ILE A 76 0.04 0.77 -3.10
N PHE A 77 1.00 1.69 -3.11
CA PHE A 77 1.11 2.73 -2.09
C PHE A 77 -0.04 3.72 -2.14
N ILE A 78 -0.50 4.12 -3.33
CA ILE A 78 -1.67 4.99 -3.47
C ILE A 78 -2.92 4.31 -2.87
N ILE A 79 -3.20 3.06 -3.25
CA ILE A 79 -4.38 2.36 -2.75
C ILE A 79 -4.25 2.14 -1.22
N SER A 80 -3.12 1.60 -0.77
CA SER A 80 -2.89 1.29 0.66
C SER A 80 -2.93 2.53 1.55
N ASP A 81 -2.35 3.65 1.12
CA ASP A 81 -2.26 4.85 1.94
C ASP A 81 -3.56 5.67 1.92
N PHE A 82 -4.39 5.56 0.88
CA PHE A 82 -5.58 6.41 0.69
C PHE A 82 -6.94 5.69 0.74
N TYR A 83 -7.01 4.35 0.86
CA TYR A 83 -8.30 3.66 0.90
C TYR A 83 -9.20 4.13 2.06
N LEU A 84 -8.62 4.50 3.21
CA LEU A 84 -9.39 4.99 4.36
C LEU A 84 -10.09 6.32 4.05
N SER A 85 -9.37 7.25 3.42
CA SER A 85 -9.93 8.55 3.03
C SER A 85 -10.97 8.38 1.93
N TYR A 86 -10.72 7.51 0.96
CA TYR A 86 -11.69 7.15 -0.07
C TYR A 86 -12.97 6.53 0.53
N ASN A 87 -12.81 5.62 1.49
CA ASN A 87 -13.93 5.00 2.21
C ASN A 87 -14.73 6.04 3.00
N GLN A 88 -14.07 6.92 3.76
CA GLN A 88 -14.73 7.91 4.62
C GLN A 88 -15.60 8.89 3.81
N ILE A 89 -15.15 9.28 2.61
CA ILE A 89 -15.91 10.18 1.73
C ILE A 89 -17.00 9.42 0.96
N GLY A 90 -16.72 8.18 0.57
CA GLY A 90 -17.61 7.36 -0.24
C GLY A 90 -18.63 6.58 0.60
N LYS A 91 -18.25 5.36 0.99
CA LYS A 91 -19.17 4.36 1.53
C LYS A 91 -19.30 4.37 3.06
N GLY A 92 -18.35 4.96 3.78
CA GLY A 92 -18.34 5.00 5.24
C GLY A 92 -18.33 3.61 5.89
N LEU A 93 -17.68 2.62 5.27
CA LEU A 93 -17.66 1.25 5.77
C LEU A 93 -16.86 1.13 7.07
N GLU A 94 -17.35 0.31 7.99
CA GLU A 94 -16.61 -0.11 9.19
C GLU A 94 -15.43 -1.03 8.84
N LYS A 95 -14.49 -1.22 9.79
CA LYS A 95 -13.18 -1.88 9.58
C LYS A 95 -13.25 -3.12 8.68
N ASP A 96 -14.04 -4.11 9.06
CA ASP A 96 -14.02 -5.42 8.41
C ASP A 96 -14.69 -5.37 7.03
N ALA A 97 -15.73 -4.55 6.87
CA ALA A 97 -16.37 -4.31 5.58
C ALA A 97 -15.45 -3.52 4.63
N ALA A 98 -14.73 -2.52 5.14
CA ALA A 98 -13.72 -1.79 4.37
C ALA A 98 -12.58 -2.72 3.94
N LEU A 99 -12.08 -3.57 4.84
CA LEU A 99 -11.06 -4.56 4.51
C LEU A 99 -11.50 -5.50 3.39
N ALA A 100 -12.72 -6.03 3.48
CA ALA A 100 -13.29 -6.93 2.48
C ALA A 100 -13.47 -6.25 1.11
N GLU A 101 -13.81 -4.96 1.11
CA GLU A 101 -13.99 -4.15 -0.12
C GLU A 101 -12.66 -3.80 -0.79
N TYR A 102 -11.66 -3.36 -0.03
CA TYR A 102 -10.46 -2.72 -0.59
C TYR A 102 -9.25 -3.65 -0.71
N SER A 103 -9.14 -4.71 0.10
CA SER A 103 -8.03 -5.68 -0.05
C SER A 103 -8.00 -6.39 -1.41
N PRO A 104 -9.13 -6.73 -2.06
CA PRO A 104 -9.12 -7.32 -3.40
C PRO A 104 -8.51 -6.39 -4.47
N LEU A 105 -8.58 -5.07 -4.28
CA LEU A 105 -7.98 -4.11 -5.21
C LEU A 105 -6.46 -4.26 -5.26
N ILE A 106 -5.82 -4.42 -4.10
CA ILE A 106 -4.37 -4.64 -4.01
C ILE A 106 -4.00 -6.01 -4.58
N ILE A 107 -4.77 -7.06 -4.26
CA ILE A 107 -4.55 -8.41 -4.80
C ILE A 107 -4.66 -8.43 -6.32
N ALA A 108 -5.63 -7.70 -6.89
CA ALA A 108 -5.84 -7.62 -8.32
C ALA A 108 -4.63 -7.03 -9.06
N LEU A 109 -3.87 -6.12 -8.45
CA LEU A 109 -2.65 -5.55 -9.04
C LEU A 109 -1.55 -6.60 -9.26
N PHE A 110 -1.51 -7.66 -8.46
CA PHE A 110 -0.52 -8.73 -8.60
C PHE A 110 -0.91 -9.79 -9.63
N LYS A 111 -2.18 -9.87 -10.04
CA LYS A 111 -2.68 -10.94 -10.94
C LYS A 111 -1.91 -11.08 -12.27
N PRO A 112 -1.47 -10.00 -12.95
CA PRO A 112 -0.71 -10.14 -14.20
C PRO A 112 0.65 -10.84 -14.04
N TYR A 113 1.17 -10.91 -12.80
CA TYR A 113 2.52 -11.37 -12.50
C TYR A 113 2.55 -12.76 -11.84
N LEU A 114 1.42 -13.21 -11.27
CA LEU A 114 1.21 -14.53 -10.66
C LEU A 114 0.92 -15.62 -11.69
#